data_AF-A0AAE9HU53-F1
#
_entry.id   AF-A0AAE9HU53-F1
#
_cell.length_a   1.000
_cell.length_b   1.000
_cell.length_c   1.000
_cell.angle_alpha   90.00
_cell.angle_beta   90.00
_cell.angle_gamma   90.00
#
_symmetry.space_group_name_H-M   'P 1'
#
loop_
_entity.id
_entity.type
_entity.pdbx_description
1 polymer ?
#
loop_
_entity_poly.entity_id
_entity_poly.type
_entity_poly.pdbx_seq_one_letter_code
_entity_poly.pdbx_strand_id
1 'polypeptide(L)'
;MATIMEKESLIDLIAYATSIVALRMENSEQYEELMDFLAEKRHWTYATPHEEIDLDSEVKPLQEMIKKYKELPLLPQFQKNA
;
A
#
# COMPACT_ATOMS: atom_id res chain seq x y z
N MET A 1 14.22 1.37 -14.11
CA MET A 1 13.71 0.32 -15.01
C MET A 1 13.51 -0.92 -14.18
N ALA A 2 12.27 -1.30 -13.93
CA ALA A 2 11.95 -2.52 -13.21
C ALA A 2 11.83 -3.72 -14.16
N THR A 3 12.08 -4.90 -13.61
CA THR A 3 11.72 -6.19 -14.21
C THR A 3 10.24 -6.48 -13.98
N ILE A 4 9.71 -7.47 -14.71
CA ILE A 4 8.34 -7.97 -14.50
C ILE A 4 8.13 -8.40 -13.04
N MET A 5 9.08 -9.15 -12.46
CA MET A 5 9.00 -9.63 -11.08
C MET A 5 9.02 -8.49 -10.05
N GLU A 6 9.77 -7.43 -10.32
CA GLU A 6 9.80 -6.24 -9.47
C GLU A 6 8.48 -5.47 -9.53
N LYS A 7 7.85 -5.38 -10.71
CA LYS A 7 6.51 -4.81 -10.86
C LYS A 7 5.47 -5.63 -10.09
N GLU A 8 5.52 -6.96 -10.17
CA GLU A 8 4.64 -7.84 -9.38
C GLU A 8 4.85 -7.63 -7.88
N SER A 9 6.11 -7.55 -7.44
CA SER A 9 6.45 -7.27 -6.03
C SER A 9 5.93 -5.90 -5.57
N LEU A 10 5.94 -4.89 -6.44
CA LEU A 10 5.37 -3.57 -6.14
C LEU A 10 3.84 -3.65 -5.99
N ILE A 11 3.15 -4.42 -6.84
CA ILE A 11 1.70 -4.64 -6.72
C ILE A 11 1.36 -5.28 -5.36
N ASP A 12 2.13 -6.30 -4.96
CA ASP A 12 1.94 -6.97 -3.67
C ASP A 12 2.22 -6.02 -2.50
N LEU A 13 3.23 -5.16 -2.61
CA LEU A 13 3.54 -4.14 -1.62
C LEU A 13 2.40 -3.13 -1.46
N ILE A 14 1.80 -2.67 -2.57
CA ILE A 14 0.63 -1.79 -2.54
C ILE A 14 -0.55 -2.49 -1.86
N ALA A 15 -0.85 -3.74 -2.24
CA ALA A 15 -1.93 -4.51 -1.62
C ALA A 15 -1.71 -4.70 -0.11
N TYR A 16 -0.46 -4.95 0.31
CA TYR A 16 -0.10 -5.04 1.71
C TYR A 16 -0.29 -3.71 2.44
N ALA A 17 0.14 -2.58 1.85
CA ALA A 17 -0.10 -1.25 2.40
C ALA A 17 -1.61 -0.96 2.56
N THR A 18 -2.42 -1.30 1.56
CA THR A 18 -3.89 -1.21 1.61
C THR A 18 -4.46 -2.01 2.78
N SER A 19 -3.99 -3.24 3.00
CA SER A 19 -4.44 -4.05 4.14
C SER A 19 -4.08 -3.40 5.49
N ILE A 20 -2.88 -2.82 5.61
CA ILE A 20 -2.44 -2.17 6.85
C ILE A 20 -3.32 -0.96 7.16
N VAL A 21 -3.60 -0.13 6.16
CA VAL A 21 -4.48 1.05 6.28
C VAL A 21 -5.91 0.61 6.61
N ALA A 22 -6.50 -0.32 5.86
CA ALA A 22 -7.87 -0.78 6.11
C ALA A 22 -8.06 -1.38 7.51
N LEU A 23 -7.11 -2.18 7.99
CA LEU A 23 -7.24 -2.85 9.29
C LEU A 23 -7.07 -1.94 10.50
N ARG A 24 -6.51 -0.73 10.32
CA ARG A 24 -6.05 0.12 11.43
C ARG A 24 -6.55 1.56 11.37
N MET A 25 -6.83 2.05 10.16
CA MET A 25 -7.13 3.45 9.90
C MET A 25 -8.55 3.69 9.38
N GLU A 26 -9.41 2.69 9.23
CA GLU A 26 -10.79 2.83 8.69
C GLU A 26 -11.61 3.94 9.37
N ASN A 27 -11.43 4.16 10.68
CA ASN A 27 -12.12 5.20 11.44
C ASN A 27 -11.37 6.55 11.49
N SER A 28 -10.26 6.69 10.78
CA SER A 28 -9.46 7.93 10.73
C SER A 28 -9.99 8.88 9.66
N GLU A 29 -9.91 10.18 9.92
CA GLU A 29 -10.24 11.22 8.92
C GLU A 29 -9.37 11.14 7.66
N GLN A 30 -8.16 10.54 7.76
CA GLN A 30 -7.24 10.36 6.62
C GLN A 30 -7.53 9.08 5.82
N TYR A 31 -8.52 8.27 6.22
CA TYR A 31 -8.73 6.95 5.62
C TYR A 31 -8.99 7.01 4.12
N GLU A 32 -9.95 7.83 3.71
CA GLU A 32 -10.36 7.95 2.31
C GLU A 32 -9.19 8.43 1.44
N GLU A 33 -8.48 9.47 1.86
CA GLU A 33 -7.30 9.99 1.15
C GLU A 33 -6.20 8.93 0.97
N LEU A 34 -5.92 8.15 2.01
CA LEU A 34 -4.91 7.08 1.94
C LEU A 34 -5.35 5.95 1.01
N MET A 35 -6.63 5.59 1.03
CA MET A 35 -7.18 4.54 0.17
C MET A 35 -7.21 4.98 -1.30
N ASP A 36 -7.57 6.23 -1.58
CA ASP A 36 -7.54 6.81 -2.92
C ASP A 36 -6.11 6.84 -3.47
N PHE A 37 -5.15 7.31 -2.68
CA PHE A 37 -3.72 7.28 -3.06
C PHE A 37 -3.25 5.86 -3.42
N LEU A 38 -3.61 4.85 -2.61
CA LEU A 38 -3.22 3.47 -2.86
C LEU A 38 -3.93 2.89 -4.09
N ALA A 39 -5.19 3.24 -4.31
CA ALA A 39 -5.95 2.82 -5.49
C ALA A 39 -5.37 3.42 -6.78
N GLU A 40 -5.03 4.71 -6.77
CA GLU A 40 -4.35 5.39 -7.87
C GLU A 40 -2.99 4.77 -8.15
N LYS A 41 -2.18 4.54 -7.11
CA LYS A 41 -0.86 3.87 -7.25
C LYS A 41 -1.00 2.48 -7.84
N ARG A 42 -1.99 1.70 -7.39
CA ARG A 42 -2.26 0.38 -7.95
C ARG A 42 -2.63 0.48 -9.42
N HIS A 43 -3.59 1.34 -9.76
CA HIS A 43 -4.05 1.53 -11.13
C HIS A 43 -2.90 1.93 -12.06
N TRP A 44 -2.12 2.93 -11.66
CA TRP A 44 -0.92 3.36 -12.38
C TRP A 44 0.06 2.21 -12.56
N THR A 45 0.39 1.47 -11.49
CA THR A 45 1.33 0.35 -11.56
C THR A 45 0.89 -0.71 -12.57
N TYR A 46 -0.41 -1.06 -12.61
CA TYR A 46 -0.92 -2.01 -13.61
C TYR A 46 -0.79 -1.47 -15.03
N ALA A 47 -1.14 -0.20 -15.26
CA ALA A 47 -1.15 0.42 -16.58
C ALA A 47 0.26 0.71 -17.13
N THR A 48 1.25 0.97 -16.28
CA THR A 48 2.61 1.36 -16.68
C THR A 48 3.45 0.13 -17.06
N PRO A 49 4.09 0.09 -18.24
CA PRO A 49 5.07 -0.94 -18.58
C PRO A 49 6.17 -1.06 -17.51
N HIS A 50 6.64 -2.27 -17.21
CA HIS A 50 7.59 -2.45 -16.10
C HIS A 50 8.91 -1.70 -16.34
N GLU A 51 9.32 -1.51 -17.58
CA GLU A 51 10.55 -0.80 -17.91
C GLU A 51 10.49 0.69 -17.54
N GLU A 52 9.31 1.27 -17.53
CA GLU A 52 9.08 2.68 -17.22
C GLU A 52 8.97 2.96 -15.71
N ILE A 53 8.92 1.91 -14.88
CA ILE A 53 8.84 2.05 -13.44
C ILE A 53 10.25 2.28 -12.86
N ASP A 54 10.39 3.38 -12.13
CA ASP A 54 11.48 3.59 -11.18
C ASP A 54 11.10 2.96 -9.83
N LEU A 55 11.58 1.74 -9.60
CA LEU A 55 11.14 0.95 -8.44
C LEU A 55 11.51 1.64 -7.12
N ASP A 56 12.70 2.24 -7.03
CA ASP A 56 13.19 2.83 -5.80
C ASP A 56 12.34 4.03 -5.36
N SER A 57 11.87 4.84 -6.32
CA SER A 57 10.99 5.97 -6.05
C SER A 57 9.60 5.54 -5.59
N GLU A 58 9.11 4.41 -6.09
CA GLU A 58 7.77 3.91 -5.79
C GLU A 58 7.70 3.10 -4.49
N VAL A 59 8.75 2.33 -4.16
CA VAL A 59 8.79 1.47 -2.98
C VAL A 59 8.90 2.28 -1.69
N LYS A 60 9.73 3.32 -1.66
CA LYS A 60 10.02 4.10 -0.45
C LYS A 60 8.77 4.68 0.23
N PRO A 61 7.87 5.42 -0.45
CA PRO A 61 6.68 5.98 0.20
C PRO A 61 5.74 4.91 0.75
N LEU A 62 5.62 3.75 0.08
CA LEU A 62 4.82 2.62 0.55
C LEU A 62 5.42 1.99 1.82
N GLN A 63 6.74 1.81 1.86
CA GLN A 63 7.43 1.29 3.04
C GLN A 63 7.31 2.23 4.24
N GLU A 64 7.43 3.54 4.03
CA GLU A 64 7.25 4.55 5.08
C GLU A 64 5.81 4.54 5.62
N MET A 65 4.82 4.43 4.74
CA MET A 65 3.41 4.28 5.10
C MET A 65 3.17 3.01 5.94
N ILE A 66 3.66 1.86 5.47
CA ILE A 66 3.56 0.58 6.18
C ILE A 66 4.21 0.70 7.56
N LYS A 67 5.43 1.23 7.65
CA LYS A 67 6.14 1.40 8.92
C LYS A 67 5.37 2.30 9.89
N LYS A 68 4.78 3.39 9.38
CA LYS A 68 3.99 4.34 10.18
C LYS A 68 2.75 3.69 10.78
N TYR A 69 2.03 2.87 10.02
CA TYR A 69 0.72 2.36 10.43
C TYR A 69 0.72 0.93 10.95
N LYS A 70 1.68 0.07 10.60
CA LYS A 70 1.72 -1.35 11.02
C LYS A 70 1.75 -1.53 12.54
N GLU A 71 2.40 -0.62 13.25
CA GLU A 71 2.53 -0.64 14.71
C GLU A 71 1.27 -0.16 15.44
N LEU A 72 0.30 0.43 14.73
CA LEU A 72 -0.98 0.77 15.33
C LEU A 72 -1.77 -0.50 15.65
N PRO A 73 -2.58 -0.50 16.72
CA PRO A 73 -3.44 -1.63 17.02
C PRO A 73 -4.44 -1.85 15.89
N LEU A 74 -4.80 -3.11 15.65
CA LEU A 74 -5.93 -3.45 14.79
C LEU A 74 -7.20 -2.78 15.33
N LEU A 75 -8.13 -2.42 14.45
CA LEU A 75 -9.42 -1.90 14.87
C LEU A 75 -10.21 -2.96 15.66
N PRO A 76 -11.09 -2.56 16.60
CA PRO A 76 -11.77 -3.48 17.51
C PRO A 76 -12.52 -4.63 16.82
N GLN A 77 -13.07 -4.39 15.63
CA GLN A 77 -13.77 -5.42 14.83
C GLN A 77 -12.84 -6.55 14.35
N PHE A 78 -11.53 -6.31 14.27
CA PHE A 78 -10.52 -7.29 13.83
C PHE A 78 -9.75 -7.94 14.98
N GLN A 79 -9.90 -7.45 16.22
CA GLN A 79 -9.17 -7.98 17.38
C GLN A 79 -9.77 -9.29 17.94
N LYS A 80 -11.03 -9.61 17.64
CA LYS A 80 -11.73 -10.76 18.26
C LYS A 80 -11.34 -12.14 17.74
N ASN A 81 -10.49 -12.22 16.72
CA ASN A 81 -10.04 -13.48 16.10
C ASN A 81 -8.51 -13.61 16.00
N ALA A 82 -7.75 -12.75 16.71
CA ALA A 82 -6.29 -12.75 16.71
C ALA A 82 -5.69 -13.47 17.91
#